data_AF-A0A6A3H044-F1
#
_entry.id   AF-A0A6A3H044-F1
#
_cell.length_a   1.000
_cell.length_b   1.000
_cell.length_c   1.000
_cell.angle_alpha   90.00
_cell.angle_beta   90.00
_cell.angle_gamma   90.00
#
_symmetry.space_group_name_H-M   'P 1'
#
loop_
_entity.id
_entity.type
_entity.pdbx_description
1 polymer ?
#
loop_
_entity_poly.entity_id
_entity_poly.type
_entity_poly.pdbx_seq_one_letter_code
_entity_poly.pdbx_strand_id
1 'polypeptide(L)'
;MVLDSVSGIVVYSTIDLTDGFYQILMRDSDVPLTAVSTLSGMLWEWLVMPQGLMNAPATFNRMVFHVLRPLRDFAPSYFDDISVHSRAEGDLSAVEVHVRHLRQVFQVMRENKLYANLKKCVFCAPEIPVLGCYCEFYTKLAGAIG
;
A
#
# COMPACT_ATOMS: atom_id res chain seq x y z
N MET A 1 -31.11 -22.29 11.38
CA MET A 1 -30.42 -22.02 10.10
C MET A 1 -29.73 -20.68 10.27
N VAL A 2 -28.42 -20.70 10.51
CA VAL A 2 -27.62 -19.58 11.03
C VAL A 2 -27.05 -18.80 9.84
N LEU A 3 -27.82 -17.82 9.33
CA LEU A 3 -27.35 -16.94 8.25
C LEU A 3 -27.91 -15.51 8.45
N ASP A 4 -27.78 -14.97 9.66
CA ASP A 4 -28.08 -13.55 9.92
C ASP A 4 -26.97 -12.85 10.74
N SER A 5 -25.80 -13.47 10.89
CA SER A 5 -24.70 -12.95 11.71
C SER A 5 -23.46 -12.51 10.91
N VAL A 6 -23.55 -12.37 9.59
CA VAL A 6 -22.39 -12.01 8.73
C VAL A 6 -22.31 -10.51 8.46
N SER A 7 -23.27 -9.70 8.95
CA SER A 7 -23.37 -8.26 8.67
C SER A 7 -22.30 -7.38 9.36
N GLY A 8 -21.15 -7.94 9.75
CA GLY A 8 -20.06 -7.23 10.42
C GLY A 8 -18.67 -7.83 10.26
N ILE A 9 -18.51 -8.94 9.52
CA ILE A 9 -17.19 -9.54 9.32
C ILE A 9 -16.45 -8.75 8.24
N VAL A 10 -15.36 -8.09 8.63
CA VAL A 10 -14.46 -7.41 7.71
C VAL A 10 -13.25 -8.32 7.45
N VAL A 11 -12.95 -8.53 6.17
CA VAL A 11 -11.74 -9.23 5.73
C VAL A 11 -10.70 -8.20 5.35
N TYR A 12 -9.46 -8.42 5.78
CA TYR A 12 -8.35 -7.51 5.56
C TYR A 12 -7.23 -8.17 4.74
N SER A 13 -6.52 -7.34 3.99
CA SER A 13 -5.21 -7.67 3.41
C SER A 13 -4.29 -6.46 3.52
N THR A 14 -3.01 -6.71 3.76
CA THR A 14 -1.96 -5.69 3.70
C THR A 14 -1.00 -6.04 2.57
N ILE A 15 -0.76 -5.09 1.69
CA ILE A 15 0.19 -5.22 0.58
C ILE A 15 1.34 -4.27 0.84
N ASP A 16 2.51 -4.82 1.15
CA ASP A 16 3.78 -4.09 1.34
C ASP A 16 4.44 -3.87 -0.02
N LEU A 17 4.73 -2.62 -0.38
CA LEU A 17 5.41 -2.27 -1.63
C LEU A 17 6.92 -2.55 -1.50
N THR A 18 7.49 -3.28 -2.46
CA THR A 18 8.92 -3.64 -2.44
C THR A 18 9.78 -2.41 -2.69
N ASP A 19 10.70 -2.07 -1.79
CA ASP A 19 11.77 -1.11 -2.10
C ASP A 19 11.20 0.20 -2.71
N GLY A 20 10.13 0.74 -2.10
CA GLY A 20 9.21 1.70 -2.71
C GLY A 20 9.86 2.88 -3.44
N PHE A 21 10.91 3.47 -2.87
CA PHE A 21 11.61 4.59 -3.50
C PHE A 21 12.23 4.22 -4.85
N TYR A 22 12.81 3.03 -4.97
CA TYR A 22 13.45 2.56 -6.20
C TYR A 22 12.44 2.29 -7.33
N GLN A 23 11.13 2.30 -7.05
CA GLN A 23 10.08 2.22 -8.07
C GLN A 23 9.79 3.57 -8.75
N ILE A 24 10.33 4.68 -8.24
CA ILE A 24 10.12 6.02 -8.80
C ILE A 24 11.33 6.45 -9.61
N LEU A 25 11.09 6.81 -10.87
CA LEU A 25 12.12 7.40 -11.72
C LEU A 25 12.50 8.80 -11.24
N MET A 26 13.81 9.06 -11.19
CA MET A 26 14.31 10.42 -11.04
C MET A 26 13.93 11.23 -12.28
N ARG A 27 13.71 12.52 -12.09
CA ARG A 27 13.61 13.45 -13.22
C ARG A 27 14.98 13.55 -13.88
N ASP A 28 15.04 13.49 -15.20
CA ASP A 28 16.31 13.52 -15.96
C ASP A 28 17.23 14.70 -15.57
N SER A 29 16.65 15.87 -15.27
CA SER A 29 17.41 17.05 -14.83
C SER A 29 18.07 16.91 -13.46
N ASP A 30 17.54 16.01 -12.62
CA ASP A 30 17.91 15.86 -11.21
C ASP A 30 18.81 14.62 -11.02
N VAL A 31 18.92 13.74 -12.02
CA VAL A 31 19.81 12.55 -12.01
C VAL A 31 21.26 12.92 -11.64
N PRO A 32 21.89 13.96 -12.23
CA PRO A 32 23.28 14.31 -11.89
C PRO A 32 23.45 14.80 -10.45
N LEU A 33 22.38 15.27 -9.80
CA LEU A 33 22.43 15.71 -8.39
C LEU A 33 22.49 14.54 -7.41
N THR A 34 22.22 13.33 -7.88
CA THR A 34 22.27 12.11 -7.08
C THR A 34 23.63 11.40 -7.16
N ALA A 35 24.62 12.00 -7.81
CA ALA A 35 25.90 11.36 -8.06
C ALA A 35 26.62 10.94 -6.77
N VAL A 36 27.10 9.69 -6.72
CA VAL A 36 27.87 9.12 -5.61
C VAL A 36 29.20 8.56 -6.11
N SER A 37 30.26 8.77 -5.33
CA SER A 37 31.59 8.21 -5.61
C SER A 37 31.77 6.87 -4.92
N THR A 38 32.29 5.89 -5.64
CA THR A 38 32.73 4.61 -5.07
C THR A 38 34.19 4.68 -4.62
N LEU A 39 34.66 3.69 -3.85
CA LEU A 39 36.05 3.61 -3.37
C LEU A 39 37.09 3.54 -4.51
N SER A 40 36.69 3.16 -5.72
CA SER A 40 37.54 3.17 -6.92
C SER A 40 37.66 4.55 -7.57
N GLY A 41 36.94 5.57 -7.07
CA GLY A 41 36.85 6.89 -7.67
C GLY A 41 35.84 6.99 -8.82
N MET A 42 35.12 5.91 -9.16
CA MET A 42 34.07 5.96 -10.18
C MET A 42 32.82 6.67 -9.64
N LEU A 43 32.27 7.56 -10.46
CA LEU A 43 31.04 8.28 -10.20
C LEU A 43 29.84 7.51 -10.78
N TRP A 44 28.80 7.35 -9.97
CA TRP A 44 27.54 6.71 -10.37
C TRP A 44 26.38 7.64 -10.05
N GLU A 45 25.37 7.66 -10.91
CA GLU A 45 24.15 8.45 -10.74
C GLU A 45 22.95 7.53 -10.56
N TRP A 46 21.96 7.97 -9.78
CA TRP A 46 20.74 7.20 -9.57
C TRP A 46 19.67 7.59 -10.60
N LEU A 47 19.22 6.59 -11.36
CA LEU A 47 18.10 6.73 -12.31
C LEU A 47 16.73 6.62 -11.63
N VAL A 48 16.69 6.00 -10.46
CA VAL A 48 15.52 5.84 -9.60
C VAL A 48 15.80 6.52 -8.28
N MET A 49 14.76 6.92 -7.55
CA MET A 49 14.91 7.68 -6.32
C MET A 49 15.69 6.90 -5.26
N PRO A 50 16.90 7.36 -4.88
CA PRO A 50 17.69 6.69 -3.87
C PRO A 50 17.14 6.95 -2.46
N GLN A 51 17.45 6.02 -1.55
CA GLN A 51 17.28 6.25 -0.12
C GLN A 51 18.15 7.42 0.36
N GLY A 52 17.69 8.12 1.39
CA GLY A 52 18.41 9.23 2.01
C GLY A 52 18.10 10.62 1.43
N LEU A 53 17.34 10.71 0.33
CA LEU A 53 16.82 12.01 -0.11
C LEU A 53 15.76 12.52 0.87
N MET A 54 15.88 13.78 1.29
CA MET A 54 14.96 14.42 2.26
C MET A 54 13.49 14.32 1.86
N ASN A 55 13.21 14.43 0.56
CA ASN A 55 11.85 14.43 0.02
C ASN A 55 11.39 13.06 -0.51
N ALA A 56 12.19 12.00 -0.37
CA ALA A 56 11.84 10.68 -0.91
C ALA A 56 10.54 10.13 -0.30
N PRO A 57 10.35 10.11 1.04
CA PRO A 57 9.13 9.60 1.64
C PRO A 57 7.88 10.37 1.20
N ALA A 58 7.96 11.70 1.13
CA ALA A 58 6.83 12.54 0.73
C ALA A 58 6.45 12.33 -0.75
N THR A 59 7.45 12.21 -1.62
CA THR A 59 7.24 11.98 -3.05
C THR A 59 6.62 10.62 -3.30
N PHE A 60 7.11 9.58 -2.60
CA PHE A 60 6.58 8.24 -2.69
C PHE A 60 5.13 8.13 -2.20
N ASN A 61 4.84 8.64 -1.00
CA ASN A 61 3.47 8.70 -0.47
C ASN A 61 2.51 9.39 -1.43
N ARG A 62 2.92 10.54 -2.01
CA ARG A 62 2.08 11.29 -2.95
C ARG A 62 1.79 10.49 -4.22
N MET A 63 2.76 9.75 -4.74
CA MET A 63 2.59 8.89 -5.91
C MET A 63 1.60 7.76 -5.61
N VAL A 64 1.82 6.99 -4.53
CA VAL A 64 0.96 5.86 -4.15
C VAL A 64 -0.47 6.34 -3.87
N PHE A 65 -0.62 7.43 -3.11
CA PHE A 65 -1.93 8.04 -2.83
C PHE A 65 -2.65 8.46 -4.12
N HIS A 66 -1.94 9.04 -5.09
CA HIS A 66 -2.55 9.47 -6.34
C HIS A 66 -3.02 8.28 -7.19
N VAL A 67 -2.18 7.24 -7.30
CA VAL A 67 -2.47 6.03 -8.06
C VAL A 67 -3.67 5.26 -7.48
N LEU A 68 -3.74 5.15 -6.15
CA LEU A 68 -4.80 4.41 -5.45
C LEU A 68 -6.03 5.27 -5.10
N ARG A 69 -6.01 6.57 -5.41
CA ARG A 69 -7.13 7.49 -5.12
C ARG A 69 -8.50 6.96 -5.56
N PRO A 70 -8.67 6.30 -6.72
CA PRO A 70 -9.97 5.74 -7.12
C PRO A 70 -10.48 4.63 -6.20
N LEU A 71 -9.59 3.95 -5.48
CA LEU A 71 -9.88 2.78 -4.64
C LEU A 71 -9.81 3.11 -3.13
N ARG A 72 -9.60 4.38 -2.77
CA ARG A 72 -9.33 4.82 -1.39
C ARG A 72 -10.37 4.39 -0.36
N ASP A 73 -11.61 4.17 -0.80
CA ASP A 73 -12.73 3.84 0.07
C ASP A 73 -12.59 2.44 0.69
N PHE A 74 -11.91 1.52 0.00
CA PHE A 74 -11.66 0.15 0.47
C PHE A 74 -10.18 -0.25 0.49
N ALA A 75 -9.30 0.55 -0.13
CA ALA A 75 -7.86 0.32 -0.21
C ALA A 75 -7.03 1.59 0.11
N PRO A 76 -7.18 2.18 1.31
CA PRO A 76 -6.31 3.27 1.74
C PRO A 76 -4.83 2.85 1.76
N SER A 77 -3.95 3.76 1.33
CA SER A 77 -2.50 3.59 1.40
C SER A 77 -1.91 4.45 2.51
N TYR A 78 -0.93 3.91 3.23
CA TYR A 78 -0.15 4.63 4.23
C TYR A 78 1.33 4.23 4.09
N PHE A 79 2.17 5.16 3.62
CA PHE A 79 3.58 4.88 3.30
C PHE A 79 3.72 3.67 2.37
N ASP A 80 4.44 2.64 2.81
CA ASP A 80 4.77 1.46 2.03
C ASP A 80 3.65 0.41 2.03
N ASP A 81 2.58 0.61 2.82
CA ASP A 81 1.49 -0.35 2.98
C ASP A 81 0.20 0.11 2.28
N ILE A 82 -0.41 -0.80 1.53
CA ILE A 82 -1.79 -0.68 1.03
C ILE A 82 -2.66 -1.60 1.88
N SER A 83 -3.63 -1.03 2.59
CA SER A 83 -4.55 -1.79 3.44
C SER A 83 -5.89 -1.97 2.73
N VAL A 84 -6.17 -3.18 2.27
CA VAL A 84 -7.45 -3.53 1.64
C VAL A 84 -8.38 -4.08 2.70
N HIS A 85 -9.60 -3.56 2.78
CA HIS A 85 -10.62 -4.04 3.69
C HIS A 85 -11.94 -4.24 2.95
N SER A 86 -12.74 -5.22 3.35
CA SER A 86 -13.99 -5.54 2.65
C SER A 86 -14.99 -6.18 3.59
N ARG A 87 -16.26 -5.85 3.39
CA ARG A 87 -17.40 -6.41 4.12
C ARG A 87 -18.35 -7.06 3.12
N ALA A 88 -19.23 -7.93 3.62
CA ALA A 88 -20.30 -8.49 2.79
C ALA A 88 -21.17 -7.37 2.21
N GLU A 89 -21.63 -7.56 0.97
CA GLU A 89 -22.44 -6.58 0.24
C GLU A 89 -23.47 -7.31 -0.63
N GLY A 90 -24.76 -7.01 -0.43
CA GLY A 90 -25.85 -7.72 -1.09
C GLY A 90 -25.80 -9.22 -0.78
N ASP A 91 -25.86 -10.05 -1.82
CA ASP A 91 -25.80 -11.51 -1.72
C ASP A 91 -24.36 -12.07 -1.68
N LEU A 92 -23.34 -11.20 -1.70
CA LEU A 92 -21.93 -11.63 -1.72
C LEU A 92 -21.33 -11.69 -0.32
N SER A 93 -20.60 -12.77 -0.04
CA SER A 93 -19.81 -12.88 1.18
C SER A 93 -18.67 -11.85 1.21
N ALA A 94 -18.20 -11.52 2.41
CA ALA A 94 -17.07 -10.58 2.59
C ALA A 94 -15.82 -11.02 1.81
N VAL A 95 -15.56 -12.33 1.71
CA VAL A 95 -14.44 -12.89 0.95
C VAL A 95 -14.61 -12.67 -0.55
N GLU A 96 -15.80 -12.87 -1.10
CA GLU A 96 -16.06 -12.66 -2.53
C GLU A 96 -15.91 -11.19 -2.92
N VAL A 97 -16.41 -10.28 -2.09
CA VAL A 97 -16.19 -8.83 -2.25
C VAL A 97 -14.69 -8.52 -2.15
N HIS A 98 -14.00 -9.10 -1.17
CA HIS A 98 -12.56 -8.87 -0.97
C HIS A 98 -11.71 -9.29 -2.16
N VAL A 99 -12.00 -10.45 -2.76
CA VAL A 99 -11.30 -10.91 -3.98
C VAL A 99 -11.52 -9.94 -5.15
N ARG A 100 -12.71 -9.34 -5.27
CA ARG A 100 -12.97 -8.30 -6.29
C ARG A 100 -12.14 -7.04 -6.04
N HIS A 101 -12.08 -6.57 -4.79
CA HIS A 101 -11.25 -5.43 -4.40
C HIS A 101 -9.76 -5.68 -4.65
N LEU A 102 -9.24 -6.84 -4.26
CA LEU A 102 -7.85 -7.22 -4.54
C LEU A 102 -7.55 -7.22 -6.05
N ARG A 103 -8.47 -7.72 -6.89
CA ARG A 103 -8.30 -7.67 -8.35
C ARG A 103 -8.19 -6.24 -8.87
N GLN A 104 -9.00 -5.31 -8.37
CA GLN A 104 -8.95 -3.90 -8.75
C GLN A 104 -7.63 -3.25 -8.29
N VAL A 105 -7.20 -3.50 -7.06
CA VAL A 105 -5.92 -3.00 -6.53
C VAL A 105 -4.76 -3.52 -7.37
N PHE A 106 -4.70 -4.82 -7.62
CA PHE A 106 -3.64 -5.41 -8.44
C PHE A 106 -3.66 -4.95 -9.89
N GLN A 107 -4.84 -4.61 -10.44
CA GLN A 107 -4.93 -4.00 -11.76
C GLN A 107 -4.26 -2.62 -11.78
N VAL A 108 -4.63 -1.74 -10.85
CA VAL A 108 -4.03 -0.41 -10.71
C VAL A 108 -2.52 -0.50 -10.49
N MET A 109 -2.06 -1.44 -9.65
CA MET A 109 -0.64 -1.69 -9.44
C MET A 109 0.07 -2.11 -10.73
N ARG A 110 -0.49 -3.05 -11.52
CA ARG A 110 0.10 -3.47 -12.80
C ARG A 110 0.18 -2.34 -13.81
N GLU A 111 -0.88 -1.55 -13.94
CA GLU A 111 -0.93 -0.39 -14.86
C GLU A 111 0.14 0.66 -14.52
N ASN A 112 0.43 0.83 -13.23
CA ASN A 112 1.41 1.81 -12.73
C ASN A 112 2.79 1.19 -12.42
N LYS A 113 3.01 -0.09 -12.76
CA LYS A 113 4.26 -0.83 -12.48
C LYS A 113 4.68 -0.77 -11.01
N LEU A 114 3.72 -0.88 -10.10
CA LEU A 114 3.95 -1.01 -8.67
C LEU A 114 4.15 -2.47 -8.27
N TYR A 115 5.22 -2.75 -7.54
CA TYR A 115 5.60 -4.10 -7.14
C TYR A 115 5.50 -4.26 -5.62
N ALA A 116 4.98 -5.41 -5.19
CA ALA A 116 4.77 -5.75 -3.79
C ALA A 116 5.72 -6.85 -3.32
N ASN A 117 6.12 -6.78 -2.05
CA ASN A 117 6.96 -7.78 -1.41
C ASN A 117 6.07 -8.91 -0.88
N LEU A 118 5.94 -9.98 -1.67
CA LEU A 118 5.05 -11.08 -1.35
C LEU A 118 5.32 -11.71 0.03
N LYS A 119 6.57 -11.67 0.51
CA LYS A 119 6.94 -12.23 1.83
C LYS A 119 6.39 -11.42 3.01
N LYS A 120 6.10 -10.13 2.79
CA LYS A 120 5.57 -9.21 3.80
C LYS A 120 4.07 -8.93 3.63
N CYS A 121 3.49 -9.30 2.49
CA CYS A 121 2.06 -9.18 2.27
C CYS A 121 1.28 -10.17 3.14
N VAL A 122 0.11 -9.73 3.60
CA VAL A 122 -0.86 -10.57 4.32
C VAL A 122 -2.17 -10.51 3.54
N PHE A 123 -2.77 -11.68 3.26
CA PHE A 123 -4.00 -11.75 2.47
C PHE A 123 -5.14 -12.45 3.21
N CYS A 124 -6.35 -11.92 3.03
CA CYS A 124 -7.61 -12.50 3.49
C CYS A 124 -7.60 -12.88 4.98
N ALA A 125 -7.03 -12.03 5.83
CA ALA A 125 -6.96 -12.24 7.26
C ALA A 125 -8.18 -11.60 7.96
N PRO A 126 -8.68 -12.19 9.05
CA PRO A 126 -9.73 -11.57 9.88
C PRO A 126 -9.19 -10.34 10.64
N GLU A 127 -7.89 -10.31 10.91
CA GLU A 127 -7.16 -9.24 11.59
C GLU A 127 -5.78 -9.07 10.95
N ILE A 128 -5.28 -7.84 10.89
CA ILE A 128 -3.93 -7.53 10.39
C ILE A 128 -3.18 -6.65 11.39
N PRO A 129 -1.87 -6.87 11.58
CA PRO A 129 -1.05 -5.93 12.34
C PRO A 129 -0.93 -4.63 11.54
N VAL A 130 -1.32 -3.50 12.14
CA VAL A 130 -1.10 -2.17 11.57
C VAL A 130 -0.26 -1.37 12.54
N LEU A 131 0.91 -0.91 12.07
CA LEU A 131 1.84 -0.04 12.81
C LEU A 131 2.28 -0.61 14.18
N GLY A 132 2.44 -1.94 14.29
CA GLY A 132 2.90 -2.60 15.52
C GLY A 132 1.80 -2.87 16.56
N CYS A 133 0.54 -2.55 16.26
CA CYS A 133 -0.62 -2.93 17.05
C CYS A 133 -1.46 -3.97 16.29
N TYR A 134 -1.88 -5.05 16.96
CA TYR A 134 -2.98 -5.89 16.48
C TYR A 134 -4.27 -5.10 16.73
N CYS A 135 -4.88 -4.59 15.67
CA CYS A 135 -6.10 -3.79 15.76
C CYS A 135 -7.22 -4.48 15.00
N GLU A 136 -8.25 -4.94 15.71
CA GLU A 136 -9.61 -5.00 15.16
C GLU A 136 -10.02 -3.55 14.84
N PHE A 137 -10.25 -3.23 13.57
CA PHE A 137 -10.33 -1.83 13.08
C PHE A 137 -11.57 -1.02 13.51
N TYR A 138 -12.29 -1.38 14.57
CA TYR A 138 -13.57 -0.76 14.92
C TYR A 138 -13.65 0.06 16.22
N THR A 139 -12.58 0.23 17.02
CA THR A 139 -12.74 0.93 18.33
C THR A 139 -11.90 2.18 18.57
N LYS A 140 -10.99 2.61 17.67
CA LYS A 140 -10.14 3.80 17.93
C LYS A 140 -10.26 5.00 17.00
N LEU A 141 -10.89 4.89 15.83
CA LEU A 141 -11.11 6.07 14.98
C LEU A 141 -12.40 6.85 15.30
N ALA A 142 -13.37 6.22 15.94
CA ALA A 142 -14.57 6.91 16.44
C ALA A 142 -14.35 7.68 17.76
N GLY A 143 -13.23 7.44 18.47
CA GLY A 143 -12.92 8.07 19.75
C GLY A 143 -11.97 9.28 19.67
N ALA A 144 -11.50 9.65 18.48
CA ALA A 144 -10.59 10.79 18.28
C ALA A 144 -11.27 12.02 17.63
N ILE A 145 -12.59 11.95 17.43
CA ILE A 145 -13.46 13.07 17.08
C ILE A 145 -14.65 13.06 18.04
N GLY A 146 -14.36 13.43 19.29
CA GLY A 146 -15.31 13.71 20.36
C GLY A 146 -14.72 14.79 21.26
#